data_AF-A0A498R9J2-F1
#
_entry.id   AF-A0A498R9J2-F1
#
_cell.length_a   1.000
_cell.length_b   1.000
_cell.length_c   1.000
_cell.angle_alpha   90.00
_cell.angle_beta   90.00
_cell.angle_gamma   90.00
#
_symmetry.space_group_name_H-M   'P 1'
#
loop_
_entity.id
_entity.type
_entity.pdbx_description
1 polymer ?
#
loop_
_entity_poly.entity_id
_entity_poly.type
_entity_poly.pdbx_seq_one_letter_code
_entity_poly.pdbx_strand_id
1 'polypeptide(L)'
;MFKDFLLQIKNGLIVYKKKILLAVLLIVILGVLGAGFRSMFQVRGVVTAVDNSQVTVASFFRTQTIDLTGAPVDLAKIKPGERILIQKNIQGQILYVRVHSSEEREHHRDKDHHYKDRDPEKYHNDRPGI
;
A
#
# COMPACT_ATOMS: atom_id res chain seq x y z
N MET A 1 13.33 -20.36 -42.17
CA MET A 1 12.60 -19.21 -41.57
C MET A 1 13.08 -18.86 -40.17
N PHE A 2 12.90 -19.68 -39.13
CA PHE A 2 13.33 -19.29 -37.76
C PHE A 2 14.85 -19.16 -37.59
N LYS A 3 15.61 -20.02 -38.29
CA LYS A 3 17.08 -19.99 -38.29
C LYS A 3 17.65 -18.73 -38.96
N ASP A 4 17.00 -18.29 -40.04
CA ASP A 4 17.41 -17.08 -40.79
C ASP A 4 17.14 -15.80 -39.99
N PHE A 5 16.05 -15.80 -39.22
CA PHE A 5 15.71 -14.72 -38.28
C PHE A 5 16.76 -14.60 -37.15
N LEU A 6 17.15 -15.73 -36.55
CA LEU A 6 18.20 -15.77 -35.53
C LEU A 6 19.57 -15.34 -36.08
N LEU A 7 19.88 -15.68 -37.33
CA LEU A 7 21.11 -15.29 -38.00
C LEU A 7 21.16 -13.77 -38.28
N GLN A 8 20.04 -13.19 -38.72
CA GLN A 8 19.90 -11.74 -38.90
C GLN A 8 20.06 -10.98 -37.58
N ILE A 9 19.44 -11.48 -36.50
CA ILE A 9 19.61 -10.90 -35.15
C ILE A 9 21.08 -10.94 -34.74
N LYS A 10 21.77 -12.08 -34.93
CA LYS A 10 23.19 -12.23 -34.57
C LYS A 10 24.09 -11.23 -35.29
N ASN A 11 23.89 -11.04 -36.60
CA ASN A 11 24.70 -10.10 -37.39
C ASN A 11 24.39 -8.65 -37.04
N GLY A 12 23.12 -8.30 -36.80
CA GLY A 12 22.74 -6.97 -36.30
C GLY A 12 23.27 -6.67 -34.89
N LEU A 13 23.29 -7.68 -34.01
CA LEU A 13 23.79 -7.54 -32.63
C LEU A 13 25.28 -7.21 -32.60
N ILE A 14 26.07 -7.73 -33.56
CA ILE A 14 27.51 -7.48 -33.66
C ILE A 14 27.78 -6.04 -34.11
N VAL A 15 27.05 -5.55 -35.11
CA VAL A 15 27.20 -4.19 -35.65
C VAL A 15 26.75 -3.12 -34.65
N TYR A 16 25.66 -3.37 -33.93
CA TYR A 16 25.06 -2.41 -33.00
C TYR A 16 25.35 -2.69 -31.52
N LYS A 17 26.28 -3.59 -31.20
CA LYS A 17 26.59 -4.04 -29.83
C LYS A 17 26.72 -2.90 -28.83
N LYS A 18 27.41 -1.81 -29.21
CA LYS A 18 27.60 -0.61 -28.37
C LYS A 18 26.31 0.19 -28.17
N LYS A 19 25.48 0.34 -29.21
CA LYS A 19 24.19 1.06 -29.14
C LYS A 19 23.15 0.26 -28.36
N ILE A 20 23.13 -1.07 -28.54
CA ILE A 20 22.25 -1.98 -27.79
C ILE A 20 22.66 -1.98 -26.31
N LEU A 21 23.96 -2.08 -26.00
CA LEU A 21 24.44 -2.01 -24.62
C LEU A 21 24.02 -0.69 -23.94
N LEU A 22 24.19 0.44 -24.64
CA LEU A 22 23.79 1.75 -24.13
C LEU A 22 22.27 1.83 -23.90
N ALA A 23 21.46 1.32 -24.83
CA ALA A 23 20.00 1.29 -24.70
C ALA A 23 19.56 0.41 -23.53
N VAL A 24 20.16 -0.77 -23.36
CA VAL A 24 19.91 -1.67 -22.22
C VAL A 24 20.28 -0.98 -20.91
N LEU A 25 21.44 -0.32 -20.84
CA LEU A 25 21.86 0.43 -19.67
C LEU A 25 20.86 1.53 -19.31
N LEU A 26 20.37 2.28 -20.30
CA LEU A 26 19.34 3.32 -20.13
C LEU A 26 18.04 2.75 -19.58
N ILE A 27 17.58 1.61 -20.10
CA ILE A 27 16.36 0.94 -19.61
C ILE A 27 16.55 0.48 -18.16
N VAL A 28 17.71 -0.06 -17.81
CA VAL A 28 18.02 -0.48 -16.43
C VAL A 28 18.00 0.74 -15.49
N ILE A 29 18.64 1.84 -15.87
CA ILE A 29 18.64 3.08 -15.07
C ILE A 29 17.22 3.62 -14.90
N LEU A 30 16.43 3.68 -15.97
CA LEU A 30 15.03 4.12 -15.92
C LEU A 30 14.17 3.19 -15.06
N GLY A 31 14.40 1.88 -15.11
CA GLY A 31 13.72 0.90 -14.27
C GLY A 31 14.00 1.11 -12.78
N VAL A 32 15.26 1.32 -12.41
CA VAL A 32 15.67 1.58 -11.01
C VAL A 32 15.12 2.92 -10.51
N LEU A 33 15.16 3.97 -11.33
CA LEU A 33 14.59 5.28 -10.98
C LEU A 33 13.07 5.23 -10.83
N GLY A 34 12.36 4.49 -11.70
CA GLY A 34 10.90 4.36 -11.65
C GLY A 34 10.37 3.73 -10.35
N ALA A 35 11.09 2.74 -9.82
CA ALA A 35 10.73 2.11 -8.55
C ALA A 35 11.00 3.03 -7.34
N GLY A 36 12.10 3.80 -7.37
CA GLY A 36 12.45 4.74 -6.31
C GLY A 36 11.52 5.95 -6.22
N PHE A 37 11.03 6.46 -7.36
CA PHE A 37 10.20 7.66 -7.42
C PHE A 37 8.91 7.54 -6.60
N ARG A 38 8.21 6.40 -6.65
CA ARG A 38 6.95 6.25 -5.90
C ARG A 38 7.15 6.20 -4.39
N SER A 39 8.25 5.62 -3.91
CA SER A 39 8.54 5.53 -2.47
C SER A 39 8.92 6.87 -1.85
N MET A 40 9.35 7.86 -2.66
CA MET A 40 9.74 9.17 -2.15
C MET A 40 8.53 10.07 -1.86
N PHE A 41 7.40 9.84 -2.53
CA PHE A 41 6.18 10.64 -2.41
C PHE A 41 5.14 10.05 -1.47
N GLN A 42 5.36 8.85 -0.94
CA GLN A 42 4.45 8.23 0.02
C GLN A 42 5.24 7.63 1.18
N VAL A 43 4.95 8.11 2.38
CA VAL A 43 5.45 7.52 3.62
C VAL A 43 4.32 6.74 4.27
N ARG A 44 4.53 5.43 4.42
CA ARG A 44 3.60 4.51 5.07
C ARG A 44 4.32 3.84 6.22
N GLY A 45 3.69 3.81 7.39
CA GLY A 45 4.27 3.14 8.53
C GLY A 45 3.44 3.30 9.78
N VAL A 46 4.06 2.97 10.91
CA VAL A 46 3.50 3.14 12.24
C VAL A 46 4.15 4.36 12.87
N VAL A 47 3.35 5.21 13.49
CA VAL A 47 3.85 6.35 14.26
C VAL A 47 4.57 5.84 15.48
N THR A 48 5.83 6.23 15.67
CA THR A 48 6.63 5.85 16.85
C THR A 48 6.77 7.00 17.83
N ALA A 49 6.73 8.24 17.35
CA ALA A 49 6.80 9.43 18.16
C ALA A 49 6.07 10.59 17.47
N VAL A 50 5.53 11.49 18.29
CA VAL A 50 4.90 12.75 17.87
C VAL A 50 5.47 13.83 18.78
N ASP A 51 6.03 14.89 18.17
CA ASP A 51 6.64 16.00 18.90
C ASP A 51 6.27 17.32 18.23
N ASN A 52 5.50 18.17 18.91
CA ASN A 52 4.99 19.45 18.43
C ASN A 52 4.41 19.42 17.00
N SER A 53 5.24 19.65 15.99
CA SER A 53 4.89 19.64 14.56
C SER A 53 5.48 18.47 13.76
N GLN A 54 6.25 17.59 14.39
CA GLN A 54 6.95 16.49 13.76
C GLN A 54 6.34 15.14 14.14
N VAL A 55 6.30 14.23 13.17
CA VAL A 55 5.87 12.85 13.37
C VAL A 55 6.97 11.92 12.87
N THR A 56 7.39 11.01 13.75
CA THR A 56 8.32 9.93 13.40
C THR A 56 7.52 8.70 13.00
N VAL A 57 7.76 8.24 11.79
CA VAL A 57 7.09 7.09 11.18
C VAL A 57 8.12 6.00 10.92
N ALA A 58 7.89 4.83 11.50
CA ALA A 58 8.66 3.62 11.22
C ALA A 58 7.96 2.78 10.15
N SER A 59 8.70 2.46 9.09
CA SER A 59 8.31 1.47 8.08
C SER A 59 9.26 0.26 8.16
N PHE A 60 8.89 -0.85 7.51
CA PHE A 60 9.74 -2.05 7.45
C PHE A 60 11.15 -1.77 6.90
N PHE A 61 11.29 -0.78 6.01
CA PHE A 61 12.55 -0.49 5.34
C PHE A 61 13.33 0.67 5.98
N ARG A 62 12.64 1.62 6.62
CA ARG A 62 13.28 2.83 7.18
C ARG A 62 12.37 3.56 8.17
N THR A 63 12.97 4.20 9.17
CA THR A 63 12.34 5.20 10.03
C THR A 63 12.62 6.61 9.51
N GLN A 64 11.59 7.45 9.46
CA GLN A 64 11.70 8.83 8.98
C GLN A 64 10.90 9.77 9.89
N THR A 65 11.51 10.89 10.25
CA THR A 65 10.82 12.01 10.92
C THR A 65 10.38 13.02 9.87
N ILE A 66 9.12 13.44 9.94
CA ILE A 66 8.50 14.32 8.96
C ILE A 66 7.91 15.51 9.71
N ASP A 67 8.32 16.70 9.29
CA ASP A 67 7.70 17.94 9.74
C ASP A 67 6.37 18.15 9.01
N LEU A 68 5.30 18.25 9.78
CA LEU A 68 3.92 18.47 9.34
C LEU A 68 3.52 19.95 9.45
N THR A 69 4.45 20.87 9.67
CA THR A 69 4.16 22.31 9.75
C THR A 69 3.41 22.79 8.49
N GLY A 70 2.23 23.39 8.70
CA GLY A 70 1.37 23.89 7.62
C GLY A 70 0.56 22.81 6.88
N ALA A 71 0.68 21.53 7.27
CA ALA A 71 -0.18 20.48 6.73
C ALA A 71 -1.60 20.62 7.31
N PRO A 72 -2.66 20.30 6.53
CA PRO A 72 -4.05 20.34 6.99
C PRO A 72 -4.38 19.11 7.85
N VAL A 73 -3.63 18.89 8.93
CA VAL A 73 -3.81 17.76 9.85
C VAL A 73 -3.70 18.21 11.30
N ASP A 74 -4.56 17.65 12.13
CA ASP A 74 -4.54 17.88 13.57
C ASP A 74 -3.58 16.88 14.24
N LEU A 75 -2.39 17.34 14.62
CA LEU A 75 -1.37 16.49 15.26
C LEU A 75 -1.85 15.94 16.61
N ALA A 76 -2.77 16.60 17.30
CA ALA A 76 -3.29 16.13 18.58
C ALA A 76 -4.08 14.82 18.45
N LYS A 77 -4.53 14.49 17.24
CA LYS A 77 -5.24 13.24 16.94
C LYS A 77 -4.32 12.09 16.54
N ILE A 78 -3.03 12.37 16.30
CA ILE A 78 -2.05 11.36 15.91
C ILE A 78 -1.40 10.79 17.17
N LYS A 79 -1.47 9.48 17.36
CA LYS A 79 -0.87 8.79 18.50
C LYS A 79 0.22 7.80 18.07
N PRO A 80 1.27 7.60 18.89
CA PRO A 80 2.17 6.48 18.72
C PRO A 80 1.41 5.14 18.67
N GLY A 81 1.81 4.26 17.76
CA GLY A 81 1.16 2.97 17.48
C GLY A 81 0.14 3.00 16.35
N GLU A 82 -0.32 4.18 15.91
CA GLU A 82 -1.26 4.28 14.78
C GLU A 82 -0.57 4.11 13.43
N ARG A 83 -1.32 3.58 12.46
CA ARG A 83 -0.84 3.47 11.08
C ARG A 83 -1.10 4.79 10.37
N ILE A 84 -0.09 5.33 9.71
CA ILE A 84 -0.17 6.61 9.01
C ILE A 84 0.28 6.47 7.56
N LEU A 85 -0.40 7.22 6.69
CA LEU A 85 -0.05 7.43 5.28
C LEU A 85 0.14 8.92 5.07
N ILE A 86 1.35 9.34 4.68
CA ILE A 86 1.66 10.72 4.33
C ILE A 86 2.00 10.76 2.84
N GLN A 87 1.33 11.61 2.08
CA GLN A 87 1.58 11.82 0.67
C GLN A 87 2.19 13.20 0.42
N LYS A 88 3.24 13.23 -0.39
CA LYS A 88 4.00 14.42 -0.74
C LYS A 88 3.92 14.70 -2.25
N ASN A 89 4.05 15.95 -2.65
CA ASN A 89 4.23 16.34 -4.05
C ASN A 89 5.70 16.17 -4.50
N ILE A 90 5.99 16.49 -5.76
CA ILE A 90 7.34 16.44 -6.33
C ILE A 90 8.35 17.38 -5.65
N GLN A 91 7.87 18.42 -4.97
CA GLN A 91 8.67 19.38 -4.20
C GLN A 91 8.87 18.94 -2.74
N GLY A 92 8.31 17.79 -2.35
CA GLY A 92 8.39 17.27 -0.98
C GLY A 92 7.37 17.87 0.00
N GLN A 93 6.48 18.76 -0.47
CA GLN A 93 5.41 19.34 0.34
C GLN A 93 4.32 18.30 0.62
N ILE A 94 3.78 18.32 1.83
CA ILE A 94 2.73 17.39 2.25
C ILE A 94 1.41 17.81 1.60
N LEU A 95 0.85 16.91 0.80
CA LEU A 95 -0.47 17.08 0.19
C LEU A 95 -1.57 16.57 1.13
N TYR A 96 -1.30 15.46 1.81
CA TYR A 96 -2.31 14.72 2.55
C TYR A 96 -1.71 13.80 3.62
N VAL A 97 -2.42 13.67 4.73
CA VAL A 97 -2.10 12.76 5.84
C VAL A 97 -3.35 11.94 6.20
N ARG A 98 -3.28 10.61 6.16
CA ARG A 98 -4.30 9.69 6.68
C ARG A 98 -3.78 8.97 7.90
N VAL A 99 -4.54 9.02 8.98
CA VAL A 99 -4.32 8.17 10.15
C VAL A 99 -5.37 7.07 10.13
N HIS A 100 -4.93 5.84 10.31
CA HIS A 100 -5.78 4.67 10.50
C HIS A 100 -5.65 4.26 11.96
N SER A 101 -6.63 4.66 12.78
CA SER A 101 -6.70 4.19 14.15
C SER A 101 -7.16 2.73 14.17
N SER A 102 -6.60 1.96 15.11
CA SER A 102 -6.94 0.54 15.30
C SER A 102 -8.29 0.36 16.01
N GLU A 103 -8.82 1.42 16.62
CA GLU A 103 -10.03 1.39 17.45
C GLU A 103 -11.31 1.03 16.68
N GLU A 104 -11.33 1.18 15.35
CA GLU A 104 -12.52 0.86 14.54
C GLU A 104 -12.68 -0.65 14.24
N ARG A 105 -11.74 -1.50 14.68
CA ARG A 105 -11.75 -2.95 14.36
C ARG A 105 -12.30 -3.87 15.45
N GLU A 106 -12.68 -3.37 16.61
CA GLU A 106 -13.19 -4.23 17.70
C GLU A 106 -14.72 -4.38 17.74
N HIS A 107 -15.51 -3.55 17.05
CA HIS A 107 -16.98 -3.62 17.13
C HIS A 107 -17.68 -4.55 16.12
N HIS A 108 -16.95 -5.28 15.28
CA HIS A 108 -17.56 -6.13 14.24
C HIS A 108 -17.17 -7.62 14.30
N ARG A 109 -16.46 -8.09 15.33
CA ARG A 109 -16.09 -9.51 15.47
C ARG A 109 -16.99 -10.35 16.39
N ASP A 110 -18.07 -9.78 16.93
CA ASP A 110 -18.95 -10.47 17.88
C ASP A 110 -20.30 -10.93 17.30
N LYS A 111 -20.45 -10.95 15.96
CA LYS A 111 -21.71 -11.32 15.28
C LYS A 111 -21.72 -12.67 14.56
N ASP A 112 -20.76 -13.56 14.85
CA ASP A 112 -20.69 -14.89 14.20
C ASP A 112 -21.10 -16.07 15.10
N HIS A 113 -21.65 -15.82 16.29
CA HIS A 113 -22.09 -16.89 17.20
C HIS A 113 -23.53 -16.71 17.70
N HIS A 114 -24.55 -16.85 16.84
CA HIS A 114 -25.89 -17.28 17.30
C HIS A 114 -26.87 -17.62 16.15
N TYR A 115 -26.59 -18.64 15.33
CA TYR A 115 -27.64 -19.21 14.49
C TYR A 115 -27.36 -20.66 14.11
N LYS A 116 -27.53 -21.58 15.06
CA LYS A 116 -27.74 -23.01 14.80
C LYS A 116 -28.20 -23.71 16.07
N ASP A 117 -29.47 -23.46 16.41
CA ASP A 117 -30.31 -24.43 17.10
C ASP A 117 -31.76 -24.04 16.81
N ARG A 118 -32.27 -24.55 15.69
CA ARG A 118 -33.70 -24.67 15.43
C ARG A 118 -33.94 -26.12 15.05
N ASP A 119 -34.31 -26.89 16.07
CA ASP A 119 -35.03 -28.16 15.92
C ASP A 119 -36.25 -27.95 15.01
N PRO A 120 -36.39 -28.68 13.89
CA PRO A 120 -37.58 -28.65 13.07
C PRO A 120 -38.46 -29.85 13.42
N GLU A 121 -39.11 -29.84 14.59
CA GLU A 121 -40.09 -30.89 14.87
C GLU A 121 -41.23 -30.39 15.76
N LYS A 122 -42.44 -30.80 15.38
CA LYS A 122 -43.75 -30.48 15.95
C LYS A 122 -44.33 -29.11 15.63
N TYR A 123 -45.07 -29.03 14.52
CA TYR A 123 -46.44 -28.52 14.51
C TYR A 123 -47.15 -29.02 13.24
N HIS A 124 -47.66 -30.25 13.29
CA HIS A 124 -48.79 -30.67 12.47
C HIS A 124 -49.50 -31.86 13.13
N ASN A 125 -50.42 -31.53 14.03
CA ASN A 125 -51.67 -32.27 14.17
C ASN A 125 -52.71 -31.35 14.81
N ASP A 126 -53.96 -31.66 14.52
CA ASP A 126 -55.21 -31.06 15.05
C ASP A 126 -55.88 -30.00 14.17
N ARG A 127 -56.46 -30.49 13.06
CA ARG A 127 -57.71 -29.94 12.50
C ARG A 127 -58.91 -30.53 13.27
N PRO A 128 -59.82 -29.72 13.83
CA PRO A 128 -61.18 -30.15 14.10
C PRO A 128 -62.13 -29.77 12.95
N GLY A 129 -63.03 -30.71 12.66
CA GLY A 129 -64.24 -30.72 11.81
C GLY A 129 -64.59 -29.53 10.90
N ILE A 130 -64.88 -29.83 9.63
CA ILE A 130 -66.26 -30.02 9.09
C ILE A 130 -66.18 -31.09 7.99
#